data_AF-A0AAE0HCU3-F1
#
_entry.id   AF-A0AAE0HCU3-F1
#
_cell.length_a   1.000
_cell.length_b   1.000
_cell.length_c   1.000
_cell.angle_alpha   90.00
_cell.angle_beta   90.00
_cell.angle_gamma   90.00
#
_symmetry.space_group_name_H-M   'P 1'
#
loop_
_entity.id
_entity.type
_entity.pdbx_description
1 polymer ?
#
loop_
_entity_poly.entity_id
_entity_poly.type
_entity_poly.pdbx_seq_one_letter_code
_entity_poly.pdbx_strand_id
1 'polypeptide(L)'
;MALKRSLTAVLACAIAVCAQLEGLTELTPSFLPLQEDAGTTSLFPMPPCGNFDLVEATIDDIQAAMANGTLTSTQLVICCLQRTYQTQDYLRSIAQVNPDVFAIAAALDAERATGSVHPHG
;
A
#
# COMPACT_ATOMS: atom_id res chain seq x y z
N MET A 1 18.22 24.48 -49.81
CA MET A 1 17.08 24.63 -48.86
C MET A 1 16.60 23.26 -48.41
N ALA A 2 17.44 22.51 -47.69
CA ALA A 2 17.15 21.13 -47.27
C ALA A 2 17.68 20.80 -45.86
N LEU A 3 17.96 21.83 -45.04
CA LEU A 3 18.55 21.65 -43.70
C LEU A 3 17.69 22.22 -42.56
N LYS A 4 16.47 22.71 -42.85
CA LYS A 4 15.54 23.22 -41.82
C LYS A 4 14.34 22.30 -41.51
N ARG A 5 14.21 21.16 -42.20
CA ARG A 5 13.08 20.22 -42.01
C ARG A 5 13.36 19.06 -41.04
N SER A 6 14.63 18.83 -40.68
CA SER A 6 15.03 17.69 -39.83
C SER A 6 15.11 18.03 -38.33
N LEU A 7 15.18 19.30 -37.95
CA LEU A 7 15.32 19.71 -36.55
C LEU A 7 13.97 19.77 -35.81
N THR A 8 12.87 20.02 -36.55
CA THR A 8 11.51 20.10 -35.98
C THR A 8 10.91 18.72 -35.66
N ALA A 9 11.31 17.66 -36.36
CA ALA A 9 10.77 16.31 -36.12
C ALA A 9 11.38 15.63 -34.89
N VAL A 10 12.66 15.93 -34.56
CA VAL A 10 13.33 15.36 -33.39
C VAL A 10 12.83 16.01 -32.10
N LEU A 11 12.49 17.31 -32.13
CA LEU A 11 11.96 18.04 -30.98
C LEU A 11 10.54 17.61 -30.60
N ALA A 12 9.73 17.16 -31.56
CA ALA A 12 8.38 16.64 -31.30
C ALA A 12 8.38 15.25 -30.65
N CYS A 13 9.43 14.45 -30.86
CA CYS A 13 9.52 13.09 -30.31
C CYS A 13 9.98 13.10 -28.83
N ALA A 14 10.79 14.05 -28.40
CA ALA A 14 11.20 14.18 -27.00
C ALA A 14 10.04 14.59 -26.08
N ILE A 15 9.07 15.37 -26.58
CA ILE A 15 7.88 15.78 -25.83
C ILE A 15 6.87 14.60 -25.74
N ALA A 16 6.84 13.72 -26.74
CA ALA A 16 5.90 12.60 -26.82
C ALA A 16 6.36 11.31 -26.11
N VAL A 17 7.50 11.32 -25.40
CA VAL A 17 7.91 10.24 -24.47
C VAL A 17 7.69 10.65 -23.01
N CYS A 18 7.60 11.96 -22.73
CA CYS A 18 7.29 12.47 -21.39
C CYS A 18 5.82 12.30 -21.00
N ALA A 19 4.90 12.15 -21.96
CA ALA A 19 3.46 12.05 -21.71
C ALA A 19 2.98 10.63 -21.32
N GLN A 20 3.81 9.60 -21.43
CA GLN A 20 3.43 8.22 -21.08
C GLN A 20 3.80 7.85 -19.63
N LEU A 21 4.33 8.79 -18.84
CA LEU A 21 4.58 8.58 -17.41
C LEU A 21 3.46 9.10 -16.50
N GLU A 22 2.32 9.51 -17.05
CA GLU A 22 1.16 9.99 -16.26
C GLU A 22 0.46 8.90 -15.44
N GLY A 23 0.80 7.62 -15.65
CA GLY A 23 0.16 6.49 -14.94
C GLY A 23 0.98 5.88 -13.80
N LEU A 24 2.24 6.29 -13.59
CA LEU A 24 3.06 5.69 -12.51
C LEU A 24 2.75 6.26 -11.13
N THR A 25 2.10 7.43 -11.07
CA THR A 25 1.64 8.04 -9.82
C THR A 25 0.33 7.44 -9.30
N GLU A 26 -0.47 6.77 -10.14
CA GLU A 26 -1.71 6.12 -9.69
C GLU A 26 -1.47 4.78 -8.97
N LEU A 27 -0.28 4.19 -9.10
CA LEU A 27 -0.01 2.83 -8.64
C LEU A 27 0.60 2.74 -7.23
N THR A 28 0.89 3.88 -6.60
CA THR A 28 1.40 3.92 -5.23
C THR A 28 0.75 5.08 -4.46
N PRO A 29 0.03 4.83 -3.36
CA PRO A 29 -0.38 5.93 -2.49
C PRO A 29 0.88 6.71 -2.10
N SER A 30 0.84 8.02 -2.26
CA SER A 30 1.95 8.89 -1.93
C SER A 30 2.39 8.63 -0.50
N PHE A 31 3.56 8.04 -0.35
CA PHE A 31 4.18 7.77 0.94
C PHE A 31 4.51 9.08 1.67
N LEU A 32 4.63 10.17 0.91
CA LEU A 32 4.79 11.53 1.40
C LEU A 32 3.44 12.25 1.35
N PRO A 33 3.01 12.92 2.43
CA PRO A 33 1.80 13.71 2.42
C PRO A 33 1.93 14.90 1.47
N LEU A 34 0.83 15.24 0.79
CA LEU A 34 0.77 16.41 -0.07
C LEU A 34 0.37 17.65 0.74
N GLN A 35 1.02 18.79 0.47
CA GLN A 35 0.76 20.04 1.19
C GLN A 35 -0.67 20.55 0.99
N GLU A 36 -1.31 20.21 -0.13
CA GLU A 36 -2.70 20.58 -0.44
C GLU A 36 -3.72 19.88 0.47
N ASP A 37 -3.38 18.70 1.01
CA ASP A 37 -4.24 17.94 1.92
C ASP A 37 -4.05 18.34 3.40
N ALA A 38 -3.20 19.34 3.67
CA ALA A 38 -2.90 19.77 5.03
C ALA A 38 -4.16 20.18 5.80
N GLY A 39 -4.36 19.58 6.97
CA GLY A 39 -5.54 19.84 7.82
C GLY A 39 -6.78 19.03 7.45
N THR A 40 -6.68 18.11 6.50
CA THR A 40 -7.77 17.21 6.10
C THR A 40 -7.50 15.77 6.53
N THR A 41 -8.52 14.91 6.48
CA THR A 41 -8.37 13.45 6.67
C THR A 41 -7.66 12.76 5.51
N SER A 42 -7.52 13.45 4.37
CA SER A 42 -6.83 12.94 3.18
C SER A 42 -5.31 13.07 3.27
N LEU A 43 -4.77 13.72 4.31
CA LEU A 43 -3.33 13.92 4.47
C LEU A 43 -2.54 12.59 4.54
N PHE A 44 -3.15 11.56 5.13
CA PHE A 44 -2.62 10.21 5.19
C PHE A 44 -3.74 9.23 4.82
N PRO A 45 -4.03 9.05 3.52
CA PRO A 45 -5.12 8.19 3.10
C PRO A 45 -4.75 6.73 3.41
N MET A 46 -5.70 5.98 3.95
CA MET A 46 -5.56 4.53 4.14
C MET A 46 -6.41 3.81 3.09
N PRO A 47 -5.81 3.21 2.05
CA PRO A 47 -6.55 2.38 1.11
C PRO A 47 -7.04 1.10 1.79
N PRO A 48 -8.03 0.41 1.21
CA PRO A 48 -8.42 -0.92 1.69
C PRO A 48 -7.24 -1.90 1.59
N CYS A 49 -7.20 -2.87 2.50
CA CYS A 49 -6.23 -3.95 2.48
C CYS A 49 -6.67 -5.01 1.46
N GLY A 50 -6.35 -4.77 0.18
CA GLY A 50 -6.93 -5.54 -0.92
C GLY A 50 -8.43 -5.22 -1.05
N ASN A 51 -9.29 -6.23 -0.84
CA ASN A 51 -10.75 -6.08 -0.89
C ASN A 51 -11.38 -5.88 0.50
N PHE A 52 -10.57 -5.75 1.56
CA PHE A 52 -11.02 -5.62 2.93
C PHE A 52 -10.81 -4.18 3.44
N ASP A 53 -11.87 -3.54 3.92
CA ASP A 53 -11.74 -2.23 4.59
C ASP A 53 -11.22 -2.44 6.01
N LEU A 54 -9.97 -2.06 6.24
CA LEU A 54 -9.29 -2.27 7.51
C LEU A 54 -9.52 -1.12 8.51
N VAL A 55 -9.98 0.04 8.04
CA VAL A 55 -10.18 1.22 8.89
C VAL A 55 -11.37 0.97 9.82
N GLU A 56 -11.15 1.04 11.12
CA GLU A 56 -12.17 0.77 12.16
C GLU A 56 -12.78 -0.65 12.13
N ALA A 57 -12.20 -1.59 11.37
CA ALA A 57 -12.63 -2.98 11.41
C ALA A 57 -12.39 -3.60 12.79
N THR A 58 -13.39 -4.31 13.31
CA THR A 58 -13.28 -5.00 14.60
C THR A 58 -12.44 -6.27 14.48
N ILE A 59 -12.01 -6.83 15.62
CA ILE A 59 -11.32 -8.12 15.64
C ILE A 59 -12.21 -9.21 15.03
N ASP A 60 -13.53 -9.19 15.30
CA ASP A 60 -14.48 -10.15 14.74
C ASP A 60 -14.58 -10.03 13.21
N ASP A 61 -14.59 -8.81 12.67
CA ASP A 61 -14.59 -8.57 11.21
C ASP A 61 -13.31 -9.14 10.56
N ILE A 62 -12.15 -8.88 11.19
CA ILE A 62 -10.86 -9.36 10.71
C ILE A 62 -10.79 -10.89 10.77
N GLN A 63 -11.25 -11.50 11.86
CA GLN A 63 -11.28 -12.95 12.01
C GLN A 63 -12.23 -13.60 10.99
N ALA A 64 -13.41 -13.02 10.76
CA ALA A 64 -14.35 -13.49 9.75
C ALA A 64 -13.75 -13.39 8.34
N ALA A 65 -13.07 -12.29 8.02
CA ALA A 65 -12.37 -12.09 6.75
C ALA A 65 -11.21 -13.08 6.56
N MET A 66 -10.50 -13.43 7.62
CA MET A 66 -9.48 -14.48 7.58
C MET A 66 -10.07 -15.88 7.41
N ALA A 67 -11.19 -16.17 8.07
CA ALA A 67 -11.87 -17.46 7.98
C ALA A 67 -12.46 -17.70 6.58
N ASN A 68 -12.96 -16.66 5.91
CA ASN A 68 -13.51 -16.76 4.56
C ASN A 68 -12.46 -16.53 3.45
N GLY A 69 -11.20 -16.27 3.80
CA GLY A 69 -10.08 -16.12 2.87
C GLY A 69 -10.01 -14.78 2.13
N THR A 70 -10.81 -13.78 2.52
CA THR A 70 -10.74 -12.43 1.94
C THR A 70 -9.57 -11.59 2.48
N LEU A 71 -8.98 -12.02 3.60
CA LEU A 71 -7.80 -11.42 4.21
C LEU A 71 -6.85 -12.52 4.72
N THR A 72 -5.55 -12.34 4.57
CA THR A 72 -4.52 -13.20 5.19
C THR A 72 -3.77 -12.45 6.30
N SER A 73 -3.15 -13.16 7.23
CA SER A 73 -2.23 -12.55 8.20
C SER A 73 -1.09 -11.82 7.52
N THR A 74 -0.56 -12.37 6.43
CA THR A 74 0.51 -11.73 5.65
C THR A 74 0.04 -10.40 5.05
N GLN A 75 -1.16 -10.37 4.44
CA GLN A 75 -1.74 -9.11 3.93
C GLN A 75 -2.00 -8.10 5.04
N LEU A 76 -2.57 -8.53 6.17
CA LEU A 76 -2.81 -7.65 7.31
C LEU A 76 -1.52 -6.99 7.80
N VAL A 77 -0.43 -7.77 7.95
CA VAL A 77 0.89 -7.24 8.33
C VAL A 77 1.39 -6.21 7.31
N ILE A 78 1.29 -6.51 6.01
CA ILE A 78 1.72 -5.58 4.95
C ILE A 78 0.97 -4.25 5.07
N CYS A 79 -0.36 -4.29 5.18
CA CYS A 79 -1.19 -3.08 5.28
C CYS A 79 -0.89 -2.27 6.54
N CYS A 80 -0.69 -2.93 7.69
CA CYS A 80 -0.31 -2.27 8.94
C CYS A 80 1.10 -1.62 8.86
N LEU A 81 2.06 -2.31 8.23
CA LEU A 81 3.41 -1.75 8.04
C LEU A 81 3.41 -0.60 7.05
N GLN A 82 2.64 -0.67 5.97
CA GLN A 82 2.48 0.45 5.03
C GLN A 82 1.98 1.70 5.76
N ARG A 83 0.92 1.59 6.58
CA ARG A 83 0.42 2.70 7.39
C ARG A 83 1.43 3.20 8.41
N THR A 84 2.16 2.27 9.05
CA THR A 84 3.23 2.61 10.00
C THR A 84 4.26 3.49 9.30
N TYR A 85 4.83 3.04 8.19
CA TYR A 85 5.87 3.78 7.49
C TYR A 85 5.35 5.07 6.86
N GLN A 86 4.08 5.12 6.42
CA GLN A 86 3.46 6.34 5.91
C GLN A 86 3.42 7.45 6.97
N THR A 87 3.28 7.09 8.25
CA THR A 87 3.10 8.05 9.36
C THR A 87 4.32 8.16 10.28
N GLN A 88 5.34 7.31 10.11
CA GLN A 88 6.46 7.15 11.03
C GLN A 88 7.24 8.45 11.25
N ASP A 89 7.49 9.24 10.20
CA ASP A 89 8.26 10.48 10.31
C ASP A 89 7.56 11.56 11.16
N TYR A 90 6.24 11.44 11.30
CA TYR A 90 5.38 12.37 12.02
C TYR A 90 5.04 11.88 13.44
N LEU A 91 4.64 10.62 13.57
CA LEU A 91 4.14 10.05 14.83
C LEU A 91 5.23 9.34 15.64
N ARG A 92 6.22 8.75 14.96
CA ARG A 92 7.27 7.92 15.56
C ARG A 92 6.74 6.90 16.58
N SER A 93 5.56 6.32 16.29
CA SER A 93 4.82 5.47 17.22
C SER A 93 5.43 4.07 17.40
N ILE A 94 6.20 3.61 16.41
CA ILE A 94 6.88 2.31 16.42
C ILE A 94 8.38 2.53 16.59
N ALA A 95 8.96 1.95 17.64
CA ALA A 95 10.40 2.00 17.90
C ALA A 95 11.18 0.95 17.10
N GLN A 96 10.63 -0.26 16.97
CA GLN A 96 11.23 -1.37 16.25
C GLN A 96 10.13 -2.28 15.68
N VAL A 97 10.34 -2.73 14.44
CA VAL A 97 9.52 -3.78 13.82
C VAL A 97 10.14 -5.14 14.15
N ASN A 98 9.31 -6.11 14.53
CA ASN A 98 9.77 -7.49 14.72
C ASN A 98 10.35 -8.04 13.40
N PRO A 99 11.63 -8.47 13.35
CA PRO A 99 12.25 -8.96 12.12
C PRO A 99 11.57 -10.24 11.57
N ASP A 100 10.88 -11.00 12.42
CA ASP A 100 10.24 -12.26 12.06
C ASP A 100 8.76 -12.08 11.66
N VAL A 101 8.26 -10.84 11.58
CA VAL A 101 6.83 -10.55 11.39
C VAL A 101 6.22 -11.27 10.18
N PHE A 102 6.94 -11.35 9.07
CA PHE A 102 6.46 -12.03 7.86
C PHE A 102 6.52 -13.56 7.99
N ALA A 103 7.54 -14.10 8.67
CA ALA A 103 7.64 -15.54 8.93
C ALA A 103 6.51 -16.02 9.83
N ILE A 104 6.21 -15.26 10.88
CA ILE A 104 5.10 -15.54 11.80
C ILE A 104 3.75 -15.45 11.06
N ALA A 105 3.53 -14.38 10.29
CA ALA A 105 2.29 -14.23 9.53
C ALA A 105 2.06 -15.35 8.51
N ALA A 106 3.10 -15.76 7.78
CA ALA A 106 3.03 -16.86 6.84
C ALA A 106 2.75 -18.21 7.53
N ALA A 107 3.33 -18.45 8.72
CA ALA A 107 3.04 -19.64 9.50
C ALA A 107 1.57 -19.69 9.95
N LEU A 108 1.03 -18.56 10.42
CA LEU A 108 -0.38 -18.45 10.80
C LEU A 108 -1.33 -18.65 9.60
N ASP A 109 -0.96 -18.16 8.42
CA ASP A 109 -1.72 -18.41 7.20
C ASP A 109 -1.73 -19.91 6.84
N ALA A 110 -0.60 -20.59 7.00
CA ALA A 110 -0.50 -22.04 6.80
C ALA A 110 -1.35 -22.83 7.84
N GLU A 111 -1.31 -22.44 9.11
CA GLU A 111 -2.14 -23.05 10.17
C GLU A 111 -3.65 -22.90 9.87
N ARG A 112 -4.08 -21.73 9.40
CA ARG A 112 -5.48 -21.52 8.98
C ARG A 112 -5.85 -22.39 7.78
N ALA A 113 -4.96 -22.52 6.80
CA ALA A 113 -5.19 -23.35 5.62
C ALA A 113 -5.38 -24.84 5.96
N THR A 114 -4.76 -25.32 7.05
CA THR A 114 -4.93 -26.70 7.54
C THR A 114 -6.05 -26.86 8.56
N GLY A 115 -6.84 -25.80 8.84
CA GLY A 115 -7.90 -25.81 9.84
C GLY A 115 -7.40 -25.90 11.29
N SER A 116 -6.11 -25.66 11.53
CA SER A 116 -5.45 -25.73 12.84
C SER A 116 -5.46 -24.37 13.54
N VAL A 117 -6.60 -23.68 13.54
CA VAL A 117 -6.72 -22.37 14.18
C VAL A 117 -6.82 -22.54 15.68
N HIS A 118 -5.86 -22.00 16.43
CA HIS A 118 -5.97 -21.90 17.87
C HIS A 118 -7.08 -20.91 18.24
N PRO A 119 -8.14 -21.32 18.95
CA PRO A 119 -9.12 -20.38 19.46
C PRO A 119 -8.45 -19.55 20.54
N HIS A 120 -8.21 -18.27 20.27
CA HIS A 120 -8.01 -17.28 21.32
C HIS A 120 -9.36 -16.63 21.52
N GLY A 121 -10.02 -17.01 22.63
CA GLY A 121 -11.33 -16.50 23.03
C GLY A 121 -11.28 -15.12 23.64
#